data_AF-A0A4R3Z0W6-F1
#
_entry.id   AF-A0A4R3Z0W6-F1
#
_cell.length_a   1.000
_cell.length_b   1.000
_cell.length_c   1.000
_cell.angle_alpha   90.00
_cell.angle_beta   90.00
_cell.angle_gamma   90.00
#
_symmetry.space_group_name_H-M   'P 1'
#
loop_
_entity.id
_entity.type
_entity.pdbx_description
1 polymer ?
#
loop_
_entity_poly.entity_id
_entity_poly.type
_entity_poly.pdbx_seq_one_letter_code
_entity_poly.pdbx_strand_id
1 'polypeptide(L)'
;MMGAILSEEILKQYQDLCQKADLFLEQHQANEAIEEYQKALAVLPEGIWSCSSYAYTGIGEAYQLLNDYHHALEAFINSYLDDQQFNPYILMNIGICYEEIGDHKRGLYFLKKAYDIDQRVFEGLDKYKNML
;
A
#
# COMPACT_ATOMS: atom_id res chain seq x y z
N MET A 1 3.86 -30.85 4.94
CA MET A 1 3.44 -29.44 5.01
C MET A 1 2.46 -29.24 3.86
N MET A 2 1.15 -29.30 4.12
CA MET A 2 0.16 -28.89 3.13
C MET A 2 0.27 -27.37 3.04
N GLY A 3 0.68 -26.84 1.89
CA GLY A 3 0.60 -25.41 1.64
C GLY A 3 -0.84 -24.97 1.88
N ALA A 4 -1.04 -23.95 2.71
CA ALA A 4 -2.37 -23.41 2.94
C ALA A 4 -2.94 -22.95 1.59
N ILE A 5 -4.09 -23.51 1.21
CA ILE A 5 -4.84 -23.07 0.03
C ILE A 5 -5.89 -22.12 0.54
N LEU A 6 -5.97 -20.93 -0.05
CA LEU A 6 -7.00 -19.95 0.27
C LEU A 6 -8.37 -20.51 -0.16
N SER A 7 -9.30 -20.68 0.78
CA SER A 7 -10.66 -21.12 0.43
C SER A 7 -11.43 -19.98 -0.24
N GLU A 8 -12.41 -20.33 -1.09
CA GLU A 8 -13.28 -19.35 -1.74
C GLU A 8 -14.03 -18.47 -0.71
N GLU A 9 -14.40 -19.04 0.44
CA GLU A 9 -15.05 -18.33 1.52
C GLU A 9 -14.15 -17.27 2.16
N ILE A 10 -12.89 -17.62 2.47
CA ILE A 10 -11.92 -16.67 3.03
C ILE A 10 -11.58 -15.59 2.00
N LEU A 11 -11.40 -15.96 0.73
CA LEU A 11 -11.14 -14.99 -0.32
C LEU A 11 -12.28 -13.99 -0.46
N LYS A 12 -13.52 -14.47 -0.44
CA LYS A 12 -14.70 -13.60 -0.49
C LYS A 12 -14.77 -12.68 0.73
N GLN A 13 -14.56 -13.21 1.93
CA GLN A 13 -14.57 -12.40 3.15
C GLN A 13 -13.48 -11.32 3.12
N TYR A 14 -12.27 -11.66 2.66
CA TYR A 14 -11.17 -10.72 2.47
C TYR A 14 -11.57 -9.60 1.50
N GLN A 15 -12.17 -9.95 0.35
CA GLN A 15 -12.61 -9.00 -0.67
C GLN A 15 -13.70 -8.06 -0.15
N ASP A 16 -14.70 -8.60 0.57
CA ASP A 16 -15.79 -7.80 1.14
C ASP A 16 -15.27 -6.77 2.16
N LEU A 17 -14.29 -7.17 3.00
CA LEU A 17 -13.64 -6.27 3.96
C LEU A 17 -12.79 -5.19 3.27
N CYS A 18 -12.03 -5.56 2.24
CA CYS A 18 -11.27 -4.60 1.44
C CYS A 18 -12.20 -3.60 0.74
N GLN A 19 -13.28 -4.07 0.11
CA GLN A 19 -14.24 -3.18 -0.55
C GLN A 19 -14.87 -2.20 0.43
N LYS A 20 -15.19 -2.65 1.65
CA LYS A 20 -15.69 -1.77 2.71
C LYS A 20 -14.65 -0.75 3.16
N ALA A 21 -13.39 -1.15 3.26
CA ALA A 21 -12.28 -0.25 3.58
C ALA A 21 -12.06 0.81 2.48
N ASP A 22 -12.14 0.40 1.21
CA ASP A 22 -12.06 1.31 0.05
C ASP A 22 -13.16 2.38 0.12
N LEU A 23 -14.40 2.00 0.48
CA LEU A 23 -15.50 2.96 0.67
C LEU A 23 -15.24 3.95 1.80
N PHE A 24 -14.55 3.54 2.86
CA PHE A 24 -14.14 4.45 3.94
C PHE A 24 -13.03 5.40 3.47
N LEU A 25 -12.06 4.93 2.68
CA LEU A 25 -11.04 5.78 2.07
C LEU A 25 -11.65 6.86 1.16
N GLU A 26 -12.60 6.48 0.29
CA GLU A 26 -13.33 7.40 -0.59
C GLU A 26 -14.08 8.49 0.20
N GLN A 27 -14.52 8.18 1.42
CA GLN A 27 -15.19 9.11 2.34
C GLN A 27 -14.21 9.86 3.25
N HIS A 28 -12.90 9.71 3.05
CA HIS A 28 -11.83 10.25 3.90
C HIS A 28 -11.89 9.81 5.37
N GLN A 29 -12.53 8.66 5.64
CA GLN A 29 -12.61 8.01 6.96
C GLN A 29 -11.42 7.07 7.16
N ALA A 30 -10.24 7.65 7.29
CA ALA A 30 -8.98 6.89 7.26
C ALA A 30 -8.83 5.87 8.40
N ASN A 31 -9.28 6.19 9.62
CA ASN A 31 -9.17 5.26 10.76
C ASN A 31 -10.06 4.02 10.55
N GLU A 32 -11.27 4.23 10.05
CA GLU A 32 -12.21 3.15 9.74
C GLU A 32 -11.72 2.29 8.57
N ALA A 33 -11.10 2.89 7.56
CA ALA A 33 -10.44 2.16 6.48
C ALA A 33 -9.31 1.26 7.00
N ILE A 34 -8.43 1.80 7.86
CA ILE A 34 -7.34 1.04 8.48
C ILE A 34 -7.90 -0.16 9.26
N GLU A 35 -8.94 0.05 10.06
CA GLU A 35 -9.55 -1.02 10.86
C GLU A 35 -10.10 -2.15 9.95
N GLU A 36 -10.78 -1.82 8.85
CA GLU A 36 -11.34 -2.82 7.96
C GLU A 36 -10.28 -3.56 7.12
N TYR A 37 -9.23 -2.87 6.66
CA TYR A 37 -8.09 -3.57 6.02
C TYR A 37 -7.35 -4.48 6.99
N GLN A 38 -7.19 -4.07 8.27
CA GLN A 38 -6.58 -4.93 9.29
C GLN A 38 -7.44 -6.18 9.55
N LYS A 39 -8.77 -6.04 9.56
CA LYS A 39 -9.68 -7.19 9.60
C LYS A 39 -9.50 -8.08 8.36
N ALA A 40 -9.33 -7.50 7.17
CA ALA A 40 -9.08 -8.26 5.94
C ALA A 40 -7.78 -9.07 6.06
N LEU A 41 -6.68 -8.45 6.51
CA LEU A 41 -5.42 -9.17 6.73
C LEU A 41 -5.56 -10.29 7.76
N ALA A 42 -6.35 -10.09 8.82
CA ALA A 42 -6.55 -11.08 9.88
C ALA A 42 -7.31 -12.35 9.44
N VAL A 43 -8.06 -12.31 8.32
CA VAL A 43 -8.74 -13.51 7.79
C VAL A 43 -7.83 -14.36 6.90
N LEU A 44 -6.71 -13.81 6.41
CA LEU A 44 -5.80 -14.54 5.55
C LEU A 44 -5.03 -15.61 6.35
N PRO A 45 -4.88 -16.84 5.82
CA PRO A 45 -4.04 -17.84 6.45
C PRO A 45 -2.57 -17.40 6.47
N GLU A 46 -1.85 -17.78 7.53
CA GLU A 46 -0.40 -17.58 7.59
C GLU A 46 0.29 -18.17 6.35
N GLY A 47 1.23 -17.42 5.77
CA GLY A 47 1.98 -17.86 4.60
C GLY A 47 1.36 -17.51 3.24
N ILE A 48 0.14 -16.97 3.18
CA ILE A 48 -0.51 -16.51 1.93
C ILE A 48 -0.35 -15.00 1.76
N TRP A 49 0.90 -14.58 1.57
CA TRP A 49 1.28 -13.16 1.45
C TRP A 49 0.92 -12.53 0.10
N SER A 50 0.64 -13.34 -0.94
CA SER A 50 0.29 -12.79 -2.26
C SER A 50 -1.01 -11.99 -2.27
N CYS A 51 -1.86 -12.15 -1.25
CA CYS A 51 -3.14 -11.45 -1.16
C CYS A 51 -3.06 -10.19 -0.29
N SER A 52 -2.08 -10.07 0.62
CA SER A 52 -2.00 -8.99 1.62
C SER A 52 -1.54 -7.65 1.04
N SER A 53 -0.85 -7.64 -0.11
CA SER A 53 -0.36 -6.40 -0.74
C SER A 53 -1.46 -5.37 -0.98
N TYR A 54 -2.68 -5.78 -1.37
CA TYR A 54 -3.80 -4.85 -1.58
C TYR A 54 -4.18 -4.13 -0.28
N ALA A 55 -4.44 -4.88 0.79
CA ALA A 55 -4.81 -4.31 2.08
C ALA A 55 -3.69 -3.45 2.69
N TYR A 56 -2.42 -3.88 2.57
CA TYR A 56 -1.30 -3.05 3.02
C TYR A 56 -1.17 -1.74 2.23
N THR A 57 -1.45 -1.75 0.93
CA THR A 57 -1.45 -0.54 0.10
C THR A 57 -2.53 0.43 0.57
N GLY A 58 -3.76 -0.06 0.79
CA GLY A 58 -4.86 0.75 1.32
C GLY A 58 -4.62 1.30 2.73
N ILE A 59 -3.97 0.52 3.61
CA ILE A 59 -3.51 1.02 4.92
C ILE A 59 -2.49 2.15 4.75
N GLY A 60 -1.55 2.01 3.81
CA GLY A 60 -0.57 3.06 3.50
C GLY A 60 -1.22 4.36 3.05
N GLU A 61 -2.20 4.27 2.15
CA GLU A 61 -2.98 5.42 1.67
C GLU A 61 -3.79 6.07 2.80
N ALA A 62 -4.41 5.27 3.66
CA ALA A 62 -5.14 5.78 4.82
C ALA A 62 -4.21 6.56 5.78
N TYR A 63 -3.02 6.05 6.05
CA TYR A 63 -2.04 6.77 6.87
C TYR A 63 -1.51 8.04 6.18
N GLN A 64 -1.37 8.06 4.85
CA GLN A 64 -1.06 9.28 4.11
C GLN A 64 -2.17 10.33 4.27
N LEU A 65 -3.46 9.95 4.24
CA LEU A 65 -4.57 10.87 4.51
C LEU A 65 -4.50 11.47 5.93
N LEU A 66 -3.95 10.72 6.89
CA LEU A 66 -3.70 11.17 8.26
C LEU A 66 -2.40 11.98 8.40
N ASN A 67 -1.61 12.14 7.32
CA ASN A 67 -0.25 12.70 7.33
C ASN A 67 0.72 11.92 8.24
N ASP A 68 0.44 10.65 8.53
CA ASP A 68 1.32 9.78 9.29
C ASP A 68 2.22 8.97 8.33
N TYR A 69 3.23 9.66 7.80
CA TYR A 69 4.09 9.08 6.79
C TYR A 69 4.98 7.94 7.30
N HIS A 70 5.21 7.85 8.62
CA HIS A 70 5.96 6.75 9.21
C HIS A 70 5.17 5.43 9.13
N HIS A 71 3.92 5.42 9.59
CA HIS A 71 3.08 4.22 9.48
C HIS A 71 2.69 3.91 8.04
N ALA A 72 2.49 4.95 7.20
CA ALA A 72 2.28 4.75 5.77
C ALA A 72 3.47 4.02 5.13
N LEU A 73 4.70 4.43 5.45
CA LEU A 73 5.92 3.81 4.95
C LEU A 73 6.00 2.33 5.35
N GLU A 74 5.71 2.01 6.62
CA GLU A 74 5.70 0.61 7.09
C GLU A 74 4.71 -0.24 6.30
N ALA A 75 3.50 0.28 6.07
CA ALA A 75 2.47 -0.41 5.30
C ALA A 75 2.89 -0.62 3.83
N PHE A 76 3.42 0.40 3.15
CA PHE A 76 3.89 0.26 1.77
C PHE A 76 5.10 -0.68 1.65
N ILE A 77 5.99 -0.72 2.66
CA ILE A 77 7.09 -1.69 2.68
C ILE A 77 6.58 -3.12 2.83
N ASN A 78 5.60 -3.37 3.71
CA ASN A 78 4.97 -4.69 3.80
C ASN A 78 4.31 -5.07 2.47
N SER A 79 3.59 -4.15 1.84
CA SER A 79 3.00 -4.36 0.50
C SER A 79 4.07 -4.71 -0.55
N TYR A 80 5.20 -3.99 -0.56
CA TYR A 80 6.29 -4.21 -1.50
C TYR A 80 7.02 -5.56 -1.29
N LEU A 81 7.17 -6.01 -0.05
CA LEU A 81 7.79 -7.30 0.25
C LEU A 81 6.92 -8.48 -0.19
N ASP A 82 5.60 -8.28 -0.16
CA ASP A 82 4.61 -9.26 -0.58
C ASP A 82 4.38 -9.25 -2.10
N ASP A 83 4.51 -8.10 -2.74
CA ASP A 83 4.38 -7.94 -4.18
C ASP A 83 5.65 -8.38 -4.94
N GLN A 84 5.58 -9.56 -5.56
CA GLN A 84 6.68 -10.08 -6.37
C GLN A 84 6.87 -9.37 -7.72
N GLN A 85 6.00 -8.42 -8.07
CA GLN A 85 6.00 -7.78 -9.39
C GLN A 85 6.61 -6.36 -9.41
N PHE A 86 7.14 -5.87 -8.29
CA PHE A 86 7.74 -4.53 -8.19
C PHE A 86 6.82 -3.42 -8.72
N ASN A 87 5.59 -3.32 -8.18
CA ASN A 87 4.61 -2.32 -8.61
C ASN A 87 5.14 -0.87 -8.47
N PRO A 88 5.20 -0.10 -9.56
CA PRO A 88 5.71 1.28 -9.55
C PRO A 88 4.87 2.21 -8.65
N TYR A 89 3.57 1.92 -8.46
CA TYR A 89 2.71 2.69 -7.57
C TYR A 89 3.15 2.58 -6.10
N ILE A 90 3.48 1.36 -5.65
CA ILE A 90 3.97 1.13 -4.28
C ILE A 90 5.35 1.78 -4.10
N LEU A 91 6.24 1.63 -5.08
CA LEU A 91 7.57 2.25 -5.06
C LEU A 91 7.48 3.79 -4.99
N MET A 92 6.57 4.38 -5.76
CA MET A 92 6.33 5.82 -5.73
C MET A 92 5.88 6.26 -4.33
N ASN A 93 4.92 5.56 -3.73
CA ASN A 93 4.41 5.90 -2.41
C ASN A 93 5.45 5.73 -1.29
N ILE A 94 6.32 4.70 -1.37
CA ILE A 94 7.50 4.59 -0.50
C ILE A 94 8.40 5.82 -0.63
N GLY A 95 8.65 6.25 -1.87
CA GLY A 95 9.43 7.45 -2.17
C GLY A 95 8.82 8.71 -1.57
N ILE A 96 7.51 8.91 -1.75
CA ILE A 96 6.75 10.03 -1.18
C ILE A 96 6.87 10.01 0.35
N CYS A 97 6.65 8.86 1.00
CA CYS A 97 6.77 8.78 2.46
C CYS A 97 8.17 9.15 2.95
N TYR A 98 9.24 8.70 2.29
CA TYR A 98 10.59 9.10 2.66
C TYR A 98 10.84 10.60 2.49
N GLU A 99 10.34 11.21 1.42
CA GLU A 99 10.43 12.67 1.20
C GLU A 99 9.73 13.44 2.33
N GLU A 100 8.52 13.04 2.71
CA GLU A 100 7.74 13.71 3.76
C GLU A 100 8.33 13.51 5.16
N ILE A 101 9.01 12.38 5.41
CA ILE A 101 9.76 12.13 6.65
C ILE A 101 11.08 12.94 6.69
N GLY A 102 11.55 13.44 5.53
CA GLY A 102 12.81 14.20 5.40
C GLY A 102 14.03 13.37 5.03
N ASP A 103 13.87 12.09 4.69
CA ASP A 103 14.95 11.29 4.09
C ASP A 103 14.94 11.42 2.56
N HIS A 104 15.30 12.61 2.10
CA HIS A 104 15.29 12.97 0.68
C HIS A 104 16.20 12.07 -0.19
N LYS A 105 17.22 11.45 0.41
CA LYS A 105 18.12 10.56 -0.33
C LYS A 105 17.39 9.26 -0.69
N ARG A 106 16.70 8.65 0.27
CA ARG A 106 15.90 7.45 0.01
C ARG A 106 14.65 7.78 -0.79
N GLY A 107 14.00 8.90 -0.51
CA GLY A 107 12.84 9.38 -1.27
C GLY A 107 13.13 9.46 -2.76
N LEU A 108 14.13 10.26 -3.15
CA LEU A 108 14.55 10.38 -4.54
C LEU A 108 14.93 9.05 -5.20
N TYR A 109 15.59 8.14 -4.47
CA TYR A 109 15.94 6.82 -5.00
C TYR A 109 14.70 6.01 -5.40
N PHE A 110 13.70 5.93 -4.53
CA PHE A 110 12.47 5.18 -4.81
C PHE A 110 11.59 5.86 -5.86
N LEU A 111 11.48 7.19 -5.83
CA LEU A 111 10.74 7.94 -6.85
C LEU A 111 11.36 7.74 -8.25
N LYS A 112 12.69 7.79 -8.38
CA LYS A 112 13.37 7.49 -9.67
C LYS A 112 13.11 6.07 -10.13
N LYS A 113 13.20 5.09 -9.24
CA LYS A 113 12.93 3.69 -9.57
C LYS A 113 11.50 3.49 -10.07
N ALA A 114 10.51 4.11 -9.43
CA ALA A 114 9.12 4.06 -9.88
C ALA A 114 8.95 4.70 -11.27
N TYR A 115 9.57 5.86 -11.48
CA TYR A 115 9.47 6.60 -12.74
C TYR A 115 10.11 5.87 -13.93
N ASP A 116 11.24 5.20 -13.70
CA ASP A 116 11.92 4.40 -14.72
C ASP A 116 11.07 3.18 -15.15
N ILE A 117 10.18 2.68 -14.29
CA ILE A 117 9.26 1.58 -14.57
C ILE A 117 8.00 2.09 -15.28
N ASP A 118 7.32 3.08 -14.70
CA ASP A 118 6.12 3.67 -15.27
C ASP A 118 5.93 5.11 -14.83
N GLN A 119 6.14 6.05 -15.76
CA GLN A 119 6.03 7.48 -15.50
C GLN A 119 4.59 7.93 -15.20
N ARG A 120 3.57 7.14 -15.58
CA ARG A 120 2.15 7.50 -15.41
C ARG A 120 1.72 7.51 -13.96
N VAL A 121 2.43 6.80 -13.07
CA VAL A 121 2.12 6.85 -11.63
C VAL A 121 2.29 8.26 -11.05
N PHE A 122 3.05 9.14 -11.72
CA PHE A 122 3.27 10.52 -11.32
C PHE A 122 2.27 11.53 -11.95
N GLU A 123 1.23 11.08 -12.64
CA GLU A 123 0.19 11.98 -13.16
C GLU A 123 -0.50 12.73 -11.99
N GLY A 124 -0.51 14.06 -12.05
CA GLY A 124 -1.03 14.91 -10.96
C GLY A 124 -0.08 15.13 -9.77
N LEU A 125 1.14 14.57 -9.81
CA LEU A 125 2.14 14.66 -8.75
C LEU A 125 3.33 15.56 -9.14
N ASP A 126 3.04 16.77 -9.62
CA ASP A 126 4.03 17.72 -10.16
C ASP A 126 5.18 18.03 -9.19
N LYS A 127 4.88 18.09 -7.88
CA LYS A 127 5.88 18.27 -6.82
C LYS A 127 7.02 17.25 -6.93
N TYR A 128 6.67 15.97 -6.97
CA TYR A 128 7.65 14.88 -7.00
C TYR A 128 8.23 14.67 -8.38
N LYS A 129 7.44 14.89 -9.44
CA LYS A 129 7.90 14.77 -10.83
C LYS A 129 9.01 15.76 -11.16
N ASN A 130 8.95 16.98 -10.62
CA ASN A 130 9.99 18.00 -10.84
C ASN A 130 11.33 17.68 -10.14
N MET A 131 11.40 16.64 -9.31
CA MET A 131 12.61 16.22 -8.60
C MET A 131 13.42 15.16 -9.37
N LEU A 132 12.84 14.58 -10.42
CA LEU A 132 13.37 13.42 -11.15
C LEU A 132 14.24 13.83 -12.34
#